data_AF-A0A916YBN3-F1
#
_entry.id   AF-A0A916YBN3-F1
#
_cell.length_a   1.000
_cell.length_b   1.000
_cell.length_c   1.000
_cell.angle_alpha   90.00
_cell.angle_beta   90.00
_cell.angle_gamma   90.00
#
_symmetry.space_group_name_H-M   'P 1'
#
loop_
_entity.id
_entity.type
_entity.pdbx_description
1 polymer ?
#
loop_
_entity_poly.entity_id
_entity_poly.type
_entity_poly.pdbx_seq_one_letter_code
_entity_poly.pdbx_strand_id
1 'polypeptide(L)'
;MRVKVLMALASFAVGGCITLPHEPTPGWQCRAAPYGEYSEAFANVALDGKLLETSWYWNWRNDSQGWSLRAYAGDGHYRRGEPVPLDGPTEVGIFTFGASGATQVVLSHVEGETAFASAIETGAPGDGNVKLDWDRLVALARETAPLYAVRRGKDGATASLALPKDEIMMGADILAETLADLREKVADPANNCVAVDDLYPEIIVT
;
A
#
# COMPACT_ATOMS: atom_id res chain seq x y z
N MET A 1 34.45 -65.85 35.48
CA MET A 1 34.71 -64.48 35.00
C MET A 1 33.66 -64.11 33.98
N ARG A 2 32.71 -63.25 34.33
CA ARG A 2 31.72 -62.67 33.41
C ARG A 2 32.07 -61.19 33.26
N VAL A 3 32.50 -60.80 32.07
CA VAL A 3 32.56 -59.40 31.63
C VAL A 3 32.00 -59.35 30.22
N LYS A 4 31.28 -58.26 29.96
CA LYS A 4 30.87 -57.65 28.68
C LYS A 4 29.36 -57.71 28.45
N VAL A 5 28.69 -56.65 28.02
CA VAL A 5 28.99 -55.22 27.82
C VAL A 5 27.59 -54.60 27.75
N LEU A 6 27.33 -53.51 28.48
CA LEU A 6 26.12 -52.71 28.28
C LEU A 6 26.25 -52.02 26.91
N MET A 7 25.42 -52.38 25.94
CA MET A 7 25.20 -51.55 24.75
C MET A 7 24.12 -50.53 25.09
N ALA A 8 24.55 -49.31 25.44
CA ALA A 8 23.67 -48.15 25.40
C ALA A 8 23.43 -47.80 23.92
N LEU A 9 22.23 -48.12 23.42
CA LEU A 9 21.73 -47.62 22.15
C LEU A 9 21.47 -46.12 22.32
N ALA A 10 22.41 -45.31 21.84
CA ALA A 10 22.20 -43.89 21.64
C ALA A 10 21.05 -43.72 20.65
N SER A 11 19.90 -43.29 21.16
CA SER A 11 18.78 -42.84 20.33
C SER A 11 19.22 -41.55 19.66
N PHE A 12 19.71 -41.64 18.43
CA PHE A 12 19.80 -40.49 17.54
C PHE A 12 18.35 -40.11 17.19
N ALA A 13 17.74 -39.27 18.04
CA ALA A 13 16.59 -38.49 17.66
C ALA A 13 17.09 -37.48 16.61
N VAL A 14 17.10 -37.89 15.35
CA VAL A 14 17.15 -36.96 14.23
C VAL A 14 15.81 -36.24 14.28
N GLY A 15 15.77 -35.14 15.03
CA GLY A 15 14.71 -34.15 14.96
C GLY A 15 14.80 -33.48 13.59
N GLY A 16 14.41 -34.21 12.54
CA GLY A 16 14.12 -33.61 11.26
C GLY A 16 12.94 -32.68 11.50
N CYS A 17 13.17 -31.38 11.43
CA CYS A 17 12.10 -30.43 11.15
C CYS A 17 11.51 -30.86 9.80
N ILE A 18 10.41 -31.60 9.83
CA ILE A 18 9.59 -31.83 8.63
C ILE A 18 8.98 -30.46 8.35
N THR A 19 9.62 -29.69 7.48
CA THR A 19 8.89 -28.62 6.77
C THR A 19 7.81 -29.35 5.99
N LEU A 20 6.55 -29.14 6.38
CA LEU A 20 5.43 -29.61 5.56
C LEU A 20 5.65 -29.09 4.14
N PRO A 21 5.59 -29.95 3.11
CA PRO A 21 5.76 -29.49 1.75
C PRO A 21 4.69 -28.45 1.44
N HIS A 22 5.12 -27.30 0.95
CA HIS A 22 4.24 -26.24 0.46
C HIS A 22 3.22 -26.82 -0.52
N GLU A 23 1.95 -26.49 -0.33
CA GLU A 23 0.88 -26.86 -1.26
C GLU A 23 0.71 -25.71 -2.28
N PRO A 24 0.99 -25.94 -3.58
CA PRO A 24 0.89 -24.90 -4.59
C PRO A 24 -0.49 -24.26 -4.62
N THR A 25 -0.54 -22.95 -4.80
CA THR A 25 -1.80 -22.20 -4.95
C THR A 25 -1.99 -21.78 -6.41
N PRO A 26 -2.50 -22.65 -7.31
CA PRO A 26 -2.69 -22.30 -8.71
C PRO A 26 -3.78 -21.23 -8.88
N GLY A 27 -3.63 -20.40 -9.90
CA GLY A 27 -4.60 -19.37 -10.24
C GLY A 27 -4.11 -18.38 -11.28
N TRP A 28 -4.52 -17.12 -11.13
CA TRP A 28 -4.25 -16.05 -12.09
C TRP A 28 -3.77 -14.78 -11.42
N GLN A 29 -2.77 -14.15 -12.02
CA GLN A 29 -2.27 -12.82 -11.69
C GLN A 29 -2.83 -11.80 -12.67
N CYS A 30 -3.70 -10.93 -12.18
CA CYS A 30 -4.33 -9.85 -12.93
C CYS A 30 -3.61 -8.54 -12.63
N ARG A 31 -3.22 -7.79 -13.67
CA ARG A 31 -2.51 -6.52 -13.53
C ARG A 31 -3.11 -5.47 -14.47
N ALA A 32 -3.42 -4.30 -13.92
CA ALA A 32 -3.84 -3.10 -14.63
C ALA A 32 -2.81 -2.00 -14.34
N ALA A 33 -2.10 -1.52 -15.36
CA ALA A 33 -1.07 -0.48 -15.19
C ALA A 33 -0.97 0.44 -16.43
N PRO A 34 -2.07 1.10 -16.84
CA PRO A 34 -2.08 1.92 -18.04
C PRO A 34 -1.09 3.10 -17.98
N TYR A 35 -0.71 3.54 -16.77
CA TYR A 35 0.19 4.68 -16.54
C TYR A 35 1.55 4.29 -15.92
N GLY A 36 1.92 3.01 -15.99
CA GLY A 36 3.23 2.51 -15.56
C GLY A 36 3.50 2.72 -14.07
N GLU A 37 4.69 3.21 -13.72
CA GLU A 37 5.15 3.34 -12.31
C GLU A 37 4.36 4.35 -11.47
N TYR A 38 3.51 5.17 -12.09
CA TYR A 38 2.69 6.16 -11.38
C TYR A 38 1.40 5.57 -10.84
N SER A 39 0.87 4.53 -11.48
CA SER A 39 -0.33 3.84 -11.03
C SER A 39 -0.39 2.42 -11.54
N GLU A 40 -0.70 1.53 -10.62
CA GLU A 40 -0.86 0.11 -10.86
C GLU A 40 -1.90 -0.43 -9.90
N ALA A 41 -2.69 -1.38 -10.41
CA ALA A 41 -3.56 -2.23 -9.62
C ALA A 41 -3.28 -3.70 -9.98
N PHE A 42 -3.34 -4.56 -8.98
CA PHE A 42 -3.13 -5.97 -9.14
C PHE A 42 -4.13 -6.78 -8.33
N ALA A 43 -4.39 -8.00 -8.77
CA ALA A 43 -5.17 -8.98 -8.04
C ALA A 43 -4.63 -10.39 -8.28
N ASN A 44 -4.70 -11.22 -7.24
CA ASN A 44 -4.48 -12.66 -7.35
C ASN A 44 -5.81 -13.39 -7.15
N VAL A 45 -6.19 -14.21 -8.12
CA VAL A 45 -7.44 -14.99 -8.13
C VAL A 45 -7.07 -16.46 -8.14
N ALA A 46 -7.51 -17.23 -7.15
CA ALA A 46 -7.28 -18.67 -7.11
C ALA A 46 -8.03 -19.39 -8.23
N LEU A 47 -7.63 -20.62 -8.55
CA LEU A 47 -8.26 -21.45 -9.58
C LEU A 47 -9.78 -21.63 -9.39
N ASP A 48 -10.26 -21.59 -8.14
CA ASP A 48 -11.69 -21.69 -7.78
C ASP A 48 -12.45 -20.35 -7.92
N GLY A 49 -11.79 -19.29 -8.39
CA GLY A 49 -12.35 -17.96 -8.55
C GLY A 49 -12.28 -17.08 -7.30
N LYS A 50 -11.74 -17.57 -6.18
CA LYS A 50 -11.60 -16.78 -4.97
C LYS A 50 -10.56 -15.68 -5.15
N LEU A 51 -10.94 -14.43 -4.87
CA LEU A 51 -10.00 -13.33 -4.74
C LEU A 51 -9.15 -13.55 -3.48
N LEU A 52 -7.83 -13.65 -3.64
CA LEU A 52 -6.87 -13.88 -2.57
C LEU A 52 -6.13 -12.61 -2.18
N GLU A 53 -6.03 -11.68 -3.14
CA GLU A 53 -5.22 -10.49 -3.01
C GLU A 53 -5.73 -9.41 -3.96
N THR A 54 -5.68 -8.18 -3.48
CA THR A 54 -5.93 -7.00 -4.29
C THR A 54 -5.09 -5.86 -3.75
N SER A 55 -4.50 -5.08 -4.63
CA SER A 55 -3.91 -3.80 -4.28
C SER A 55 -4.01 -2.86 -5.45
N TRP A 56 -3.94 -1.58 -5.15
CA TRP A 56 -3.76 -0.53 -6.12
C TRP A 56 -3.04 0.63 -5.46
N TYR A 57 -2.35 1.40 -6.28
CA TYR A 57 -1.83 2.68 -5.86
C TYR A 57 -1.82 3.68 -7.01
N TRP A 58 -1.76 4.94 -6.61
CA TRP A 58 -1.33 6.04 -7.46
C TRP A 58 -0.37 6.91 -6.65
N ASN A 59 0.69 7.40 -7.31
CA ASN A 59 1.70 8.22 -6.66
C ASN A 59 2.04 9.45 -7.50
N TRP A 60 1.95 10.61 -6.86
CA TRP A 60 2.55 11.86 -7.31
C TRP A 60 3.67 12.28 -6.37
N ARG A 61 4.73 12.87 -6.93
CA ARG A 61 5.92 13.24 -6.16
C ARG A 61 6.50 14.56 -6.63
N ASN A 62 6.89 15.41 -5.68
CA ASN A 62 7.64 16.63 -5.88
C ASN A 62 8.95 16.56 -5.07
N ASP A 63 10.01 16.15 -5.75
CA ASP A 63 11.34 16.00 -5.15
C ASP A 63 11.97 17.32 -4.72
N SER A 64 11.68 18.41 -5.43
CA SER A 64 12.27 19.72 -5.14
C SER A 64 11.81 20.27 -3.78
N GLN A 65 10.59 19.93 -3.35
CA GLN A 65 10.02 20.37 -2.07
C GLN A 65 9.95 19.25 -1.02
N GLY A 66 10.25 18.00 -1.40
CA GLY A 66 10.27 16.85 -0.49
C GLY A 66 8.87 16.36 -0.09
N TRP A 67 7.92 16.33 -1.03
CA TRP A 67 6.52 15.93 -0.78
C TRP A 67 6.02 14.90 -1.79
N SER A 68 5.17 13.99 -1.34
CA SER A 68 4.44 13.05 -2.23
C SER A 68 3.01 12.83 -1.77
N LEU A 69 2.13 12.60 -2.73
CA LEU A 69 0.76 12.13 -2.52
C LEU A 69 0.72 10.68 -2.95
N ARG A 70 0.22 9.79 -2.10
CA ARG A 70 0.06 8.37 -2.44
C ARG A 70 -1.32 7.92 -2.06
N ALA A 71 -2.12 7.59 -3.05
CA ALA A 71 -3.40 6.92 -2.87
C ALA A 71 -3.16 5.42 -2.98
N TYR A 72 -3.79 4.62 -2.11
CA TYR A 72 -3.57 3.18 -2.04
C TYR A 72 -4.80 2.43 -1.50
N ALA A 73 -4.87 1.14 -1.82
CA ALA A 73 -5.93 0.25 -1.37
C ALA A 73 -6.01 0.16 0.16
N GLY A 74 -7.22 0.31 0.72
CA GLY A 74 -7.46 0.19 2.15
C GLY A 74 -6.58 1.15 2.95
N ASP A 75 -5.90 0.63 3.97
CA ASP A 75 -4.99 1.39 4.85
C ASP A 75 -3.53 1.41 4.37
N GLY A 76 -3.27 0.85 3.18
CA GLY A 76 -1.95 0.70 2.59
C GLY A 76 -1.14 -0.44 3.18
N HIS A 77 -1.74 -1.25 4.07
CA HIS A 77 -1.12 -2.45 4.60
C HIS A 77 -1.52 -3.67 3.80
N TYR A 78 -0.50 -4.36 3.30
CA TYR A 78 -0.66 -5.63 2.64
C TYR A 78 -1.00 -6.75 3.64
N ARG A 79 -2.07 -7.50 3.38
CA ARG A 79 -2.46 -8.69 4.16
C ARG A 79 -2.84 -9.83 3.22
N ARG A 80 -2.07 -10.92 3.23
CA ARG A 80 -2.33 -12.10 2.41
C ARG A 80 -3.64 -12.76 2.84
N GLY A 81 -4.52 -13.08 1.89
CA GLY A 81 -5.79 -13.76 2.15
C GLY A 81 -6.89 -12.85 2.72
N GLU A 82 -6.59 -11.56 2.92
CA GLU A 82 -7.54 -10.51 3.31
C GLU A 82 -7.54 -9.42 2.24
N PRO A 83 -7.96 -9.73 1.00
CA PRO A 83 -7.96 -8.75 -0.08
C PRO A 83 -8.84 -7.55 0.27
N VAL A 84 -8.37 -6.35 -0.09
CA VAL A 84 -9.27 -5.20 -0.15
C VAL A 84 -10.31 -5.48 -1.25
N PRO A 85 -11.62 -5.34 -0.99
CA PRO A 85 -12.63 -5.50 -2.03
C PRO A 85 -12.32 -4.62 -3.24
N LEU A 86 -12.64 -5.03 -4.47
CA LEU A 86 -12.38 -4.22 -5.68
C LEU A 86 -13.10 -2.86 -5.67
N ASP A 87 -14.20 -2.76 -4.93
CA ASP A 87 -14.94 -1.51 -4.65
C ASP A 87 -14.67 -0.98 -3.22
N GLY A 88 -13.56 -1.43 -2.64
CA GLY A 88 -13.14 -1.10 -1.30
C GLY A 88 -12.59 0.33 -1.20
N PRO A 89 -12.37 0.80 0.03
CA PRO A 89 -11.90 2.15 0.27
C PRO A 89 -10.50 2.38 -0.29
N THR A 90 -10.25 3.61 -0.72
CA THR A 90 -8.91 4.11 -1.07
C THR A 90 -8.53 5.18 -0.06
N GLU A 91 -7.43 5.00 0.66
CA GLU A 91 -6.84 6.07 1.45
C GLU A 91 -5.79 6.81 0.64
N VAL A 92 -5.51 8.04 1.06
CA VAL A 92 -4.37 8.82 0.56
C VAL A 92 -3.55 9.35 1.72
N GLY A 93 -2.23 9.23 1.59
CA GLY A 93 -1.28 9.90 2.46
C GLY A 93 -0.58 11.04 1.73
N ILE A 94 -0.48 12.18 2.42
CA ILE A 94 0.36 13.31 2.02
C ILE A 94 1.63 13.24 2.85
N PHE A 95 2.72 12.79 2.22
CA PHE A 95 3.98 12.47 2.90
C PHE A 95 5.01 13.55 2.66
N THR A 96 5.81 13.80 3.69
CA THR A 96 7.08 14.49 3.59
C THR A 96 8.20 13.47 3.53
N PHE A 97 9.15 13.63 2.62
CA PHE A 97 10.38 12.84 2.58
C PHE A 97 11.60 13.76 2.61
N GLY A 98 12.72 13.25 3.14
CA GLY A 98 13.92 14.04 3.38
C GLY A 98 13.86 14.96 4.62
N ALA A 99 12.70 15.08 5.27
CA ALA A 99 12.55 15.78 6.56
C ALA A 99 12.53 14.80 7.73
N SER A 100 13.71 14.28 8.09
CA SER A 100 13.88 13.55 9.35
C SER A 100 13.54 14.48 10.52
N GLY A 101 12.36 14.31 11.10
CA GLY A 101 11.90 15.11 12.25
C GLY A 101 10.86 16.18 11.95
N ALA A 102 9.96 15.97 11.00
CA ALA A 102 8.64 16.59 11.11
C ALA A 102 7.98 16.16 12.44
N THR A 103 7.36 17.10 13.14
CA THR A 103 6.62 16.84 14.38
C THR A 103 5.13 16.77 14.13
N GLN A 104 4.64 17.37 13.05
CA GLN A 104 3.24 17.34 12.66
C GLN A 104 3.10 17.74 11.19
N VAL A 105 2.16 17.12 10.50
CA VAL A 105 1.70 17.54 9.17
C VAL A 105 0.18 17.76 9.25
N VAL A 106 -0.30 18.84 8.63
CA VAL A 106 -1.72 19.16 8.55
C VAL A 106 -2.12 19.45 7.11
N LEU A 107 -3.38 19.19 6.79
CA LEU A 107 -4.06 19.67 5.59
C LEU A 107 -4.90 20.89 5.97
N SER A 108 -4.81 22.00 5.23
CA SER A 108 -5.57 23.22 5.53
C SER A 108 -5.86 24.05 4.27
N HIS A 109 -6.82 24.97 4.37
CA HIS A 109 -7.05 25.99 3.35
C HIS A 109 -6.12 27.20 3.46
N VAL A 110 -5.34 27.30 4.54
CA VAL A 110 -4.36 28.36 4.73
C VAL A 110 -2.96 27.77 4.86
N GLU A 111 -1.96 28.57 4.52
CA GLU A 111 -0.56 28.17 4.64
C GLU A 111 0.07 28.59 5.98
N GLY A 112 1.27 28.08 6.25
CA GLY A 112 2.11 28.51 7.36
C GLY A 112 1.59 28.10 8.74
N GLU A 113 2.08 28.78 9.78
CA GLU A 113 1.79 28.42 11.18
C GLU A 113 0.29 28.53 11.53
N THR A 114 -0.47 29.38 10.85
CA THR A 114 -1.92 29.50 11.05
C THR A 114 -2.70 28.26 10.62
N ALA A 115 -2.13 27.42 9.75
CA ALA A 115 -2.76 26.18 9.29
C ALA A 115 -3.04 25.19 10.45
N PHE A 116 -2.20 25.18 11.48
CA PHE A 116 -2.33 24.24 12.60
C PHE A 116 -3.53 24.55 13.52
N ALA A 117 -3.99 25.80 13.55
CA ALA A 117 -5.18 26.20 14.32
C ALA A 117 -6.50 25.96 13.56
N SER A 118 -6.41 25.73 12.24
CA SER A 118 -7.55 25.58 11.33
C SER A 118 -7.35 24.41 10.37
N ALA A 119 -6.79 23.33 10.89
CA ALA A 119 -6.52 22.12 10.12
C ALA A 119 -7.84 21.44 9.72
N ILE A 120 -7.96 21.08 8.45
CA ILE A 120 -9.00 20.21 7.92
C ILE A 120 -8.72 18.78 8.41
N GLU A 121 -7.46 18.36 8.30
CA GLU A 121 -6.96 17.08 8.79
C GLU A 121 -5.61 17.25 9.46
N THR A 122 -5.38 16.46 10.50
CA THR A 122 -4.17 16.53 11.31
C THR A 122 -3.52 15.15 11.38
N GLY A 123 -2.30 15.06 10.85
CA GLY A 123 -1.46 13.89 11.02
C GLY A 123 -1.10 13.67 12.48
N ALA A 124 -0.83 12.41 12.84
CA ALA A 124 -0.44 12.09 14.21
C ALA A 124 0.87 12.81 14.60
N PRO A 125 1.04 13.21 15.86
CA PRO A 125 2.27 13.82 16.33
C PRO A 125 3.47 12.90 16.07
N GLY A 126 4.52 13.44 15.46
CA GLY A 126 5.73 12.72 15.07
C GLY A 126 5.67 12.04 13.71
N ASP A 127 4.48 11.95 13.08
CA ASP A 127 4.36 11.40 11.75
C ASP A 127 4.76 12.44 10.70
N GLY A 128 5.55 11.98 9.72
CA GLY A 128 5.92 12.77 8.55
C GLY A 128 4.81 12.86 7.50
N ASN A 129 3.55 12.60 7.86
CA ASN A 129 2.43 12.56 6.94
C ASN A 129 1.10 12.94 7.60
N VAL A 130 0.10 13.21 6.77
CA VAL A 130 -1.32 13.20 7.13
C VAL A 130 -2.04 12.26 6.18
N LYS A 131 -2.98 11.46 6.70
CA LYS A 131 -3.80 10.52 5.93
C LYS A 131 -5.27 10.94 5.96
N LEU A 132 -5.98 10.65 4.88
CA LEU A 132 -7.41 10.84 4.76
C LEU A 132 -7.97 9.90 3.69
N ASP A 133 -9.30 9.81 3.63
CA ASP A 133 -9.99 9.17 2.53
C ASP A 133 -9.70 9.87 1.19
N TRP A 134 -9.48 9.09 0.13
CA TRP A 134 -9.13 9.61 -1.20
C TRP A 134 -10.25 10.45 -1.81
N ASP A 135 -11.50 9.98 -1.74
CA ASP A 135 -12.64 10.71 -2.30
C ASP A 135 -12.83 12.05 -1.58
N ARG A 136 -12.55 12.09 -0.27
CA ARG A 136 -12.53 13.35 0.48
C ARG A 136 -11.44 14.30 0.00
N LEU A 137 -10.21 13.83 -0.28
CA LEU A 137 -9.17 14.71 -0.85
C LEU A 137 -9.57 15.23 -2.23
N VAL A 138 -10.15 14.37 -3.08
CA VAL A 138 -10.65 14.76 -4.40
C VAL A 138 -11.76 15.82 -4.28
N ALA A 139 -12.68 15.66 -3.34
CA ALA A 139 -13.72 16.66 -3.07
C ALA A 139 -13.13 18.02 -2.67
N LEU A 140 -12.17 18.04 -1.74
CA LEU A 140 -11.44 19.25 -1.33
C LEU A 140 -10.66 19.89 -2.50
N ALA A 141 -10.08 19.07 -3.37
CA ALA A 141 -9.38 19.56 -4.56
C ALA A 141 -10.32 20.28 -5.53
N ARG A 142 -11.58 19.84 -5.67
CA ARG A 142 -12.60 20.48 -6.53
C ARG A 142 -13.09 21.83 -5.99
N GLU A 143 -12.92 22.12 -4.72
CA GLU A 143 -13.33 23.41 -4.14
C GLU A 143 -12.52 24.58 -4.72
N THR A 144 -13.09 25.77 -4.69
CA THR A 144 -12.37 26.99 -5.12
C THR A 144 -11.32 27.45 -4.10
N ALA A 145 -11.47 27.05 -2.83
CA ALA A 145 -10.52 27.39 -1.77
C ALA A 145 -9.15 26.75 -2.06
N PRO A 146 -8.03 27.44 -1.78
CA PRO A 146 -6.72 26.83 -1.89
C PRO A 146 -6.57 25.68 -0.89
N LEU A 147 -5.65 24.77 -1.17
CA LEU A 147 -5.41 23.59 -0.35
C LEU A 147 -3.91 23.44 -0.13
N TYR A 148 -3.51 23.34 1.12
CA TYR A 148 -2.12 23.30 1.54
C TYR A 148 -1.86 22.10 2.44
N ALA A 149 -0.75 21.42 2.19
CA ALA A 149 -0.12 20.57 3.19
C ALA A 149 0.95 21.39 3.92
N VAL A 150 0.88 21.44 5.24
CA VAL A 150 1.82 22.21 6.06
C VAL A 150 2.48 21.29 7.06
N ARG A 151 3.80 21.33 7.13
CA ARG A 151 4.57 20.60 8.15
C ARG A 151 5.19 21.55 9.15
N ARG A 152 5.31 21.09 10.40
CA ARG A 152 6.12 21.73 11.44
C ARG A 152 7.34 20.85 11.73
N GLY A 153 8.54 21.42 11.62
CA GLY A 153 9.80 20.77 11.99
C GLY A 153 10.00 20.68 13.50
N LYS A 154 11.01 19.92 13.94
CA LYS A 154 11.45 19.87 15.35
C LYS A 154 12.00 21.19 15.87
N ASP A 155 12.53 22.01 14.97
CA ASP A 155 13.00 23.37 15.22
C ASP A 155 11.86 24.41 15.29
N GLY A 156 10.61 23.97 15.08
CA GLY A 156 9.43 24.83 15.01
C GLY A 156 9.26 25.53 13.66
N ALA A 157 10.15 25.33 12.69
CA ALA A 157 10.01 25.92 11.36
C ALA A 157 8.82 25.29 10.62
N THR A 158 8.07 26.12 9.91
CA THR A 158 6.96 25.66 9.07
C THR A 158 7.34 25.67 7.60
N ALA A 159 6.85 24.67 6.87
CA ALA A 159 6.93 24.64 5.42
C ALA A 159 5.58 24.23 4.84
N SER A 160 5.14 24.97 3.84
CA SER A 160 3.86 24.77 3.17
C SER A 160 4.09 24.27 1.75
N LEU A 161 3.22 23.38 1.30
CA LEU A 161 3.05 22.99 -0.09
C LEU A 161 1.62 23.31 -0.51
N ALA A 162 1.44 24.15 -1.54
CA ALA A 162 0.17 24.23 -2.24
C ALA A 162 -0.05 22.90 -2.97
N LEU A 163 -1.12 22.19 -2.64
CA LEU A 163 -1.40 20.90 -3.24
C LEU A 163 -1.77 21.06 -4.72
N PRO A 164 -1.22 20.22 -5.60
CA PRO A 164 -1.48 20.30 -7.03
C PRO A 164 -2.88 19.73 -7.34
N LYS A 165 -3.90 20.59 -7.35
CA LYS A 165 -5.29 20.17 -7.56
C LYS A 165 -5.49 19.43 -8.89
N ASP A 166 -4.87 19.91 -9.97
CA ASP A 166 -4.96 19.27 -11.29
C ASP A 166 -4.36 17.86 -11.29
N GLU A 167 -3.26 17.64 -10.57
CA GLU A 167 -2.65 16.31 -10.40
C GLU A 167 -3.51 15.38 -9.55
N ILE A 168 -4.16 15.90 -8.50
CA ILE A 168 -5.13 15.13 -7.70
C ILE A 168 -6.30 14.68 -8.59
N MET A 169 -6.83 15.60 -9.42
CA MET A 169 -7.91 15.28 -10.34
C MET A 169 -7.49 14.24 -11.39
N MET A 170 -6.31 14.41 -11.97
CA MET A 170 -5.74 13.43 -12.91
C MET A 170 -5.55 12.06 -12.23
N GLY A 171 -5.03 12.04 -10.99
CA GLY A 171 -4.90 10.82 -10.22
C GLY A 171 -6.23 10.12 -9.96
N ALA A 172 -7.32 10.88 -9.81
CA ALA A 172 -8.64 10.32 -9.58
C ALA A 172 -9.17 9.61 -10.84
N ASP A 173 -8.99 10.24 -12.00
CA ASP A 173 -9.36 9.65 -13.28
C ASP A 173 -8.51 8.40 -13.59
N ILE A 174 -7.19 8.49 -13.35
CA ILE A 174 -6.25 7.37 -13.52
C ILE A 174 -6.63 6.17 -12.64
N LEU A 175 -6.90 6.40 -11.35
CA LEU A 175 -7.28 5.32 -10.44
C LEU A 175 -8.62 4.71 -10.82
N ALA A 176 -9.59 5.52 -11.23
CA ALA A 176 -10.90 5.03 -11.67
C ALA A 176 -10.76 4.11 -12.90
N GLU A 177 -9.97 4.52 -13.90
CA GLU A 177 -9.67 3.73 -15.09
C GLU A 177 -8.92 2.44 -14.74
N THR A 178 -7.87 2.55 -13.93
CA THR A 178 -7.04 1.40 -13.52
C THR A 178 -7.86 0.37 -12.74
N LEU A 179 -8.76 0.81 -11.85
CA LEU A 179 -9.65 -0.09 -11.12
C LEU A 179 -10.75 -0.66 -12.01
N ALA A 180 -11.23 0.08 -13.02
CA ALA A 180 -12.19 -0.46 -13.99
C ALA A 180 -11.56 -1.60 -14.81
N ASP A 181 -10.34 -1.41 -15.33
CA ASP A 181 -9.59 -2.45 -16.04
C ASP A 181 -9.33 -3.67 -15.12
N LEU A 182 -8.91 -3.44 -13.87
CA LEU A 182 -8.70 -4.56 -12.95
C LEU A 182 -9.99 -5.37 -12.70
N ARG A 183 -11.14 -4.71 -12.55
CA ARG A 183 -12.44 -5.39 -12.39
C ARG A 183 -12.79 -6.25 -13.61
N GLU A 184 -12.58 -5.74 -14.81
CA GLU A 184 -12.81 -6.50 -16.05
C GLU A 184 -11.91 -7.74 -16.12
N LYS A 185 -10.64 -7.58 -15.75
CA LYS A 185 -9.67 -8.69 -15.68
C LYS A 185 -10.08 -9.75 -14.66
N VAL A 186 -10.48 -9.34 -13.45
CA VAL A 186 -10.90 -10.25 -12.38
C VAL A 186 -12.24 -10.93 -12.68
N ALA A 187 -13.11 -10.32 -13.49
CA ALA A 187 -14.38 -10.92 -13.89
C ALA A 187 -14.21 -12.13 -14.83
N ASP A 188 -13.11 -12.18 -15.59
CA ASP A 188 -12.74 -13.31 -16.45
C ASP A 188 -11.22 -13.56 -16.46
N PRO A 189 -10.67 -14.07 -15.35
CA PRO A 189 -9.23 -14.14 -15.14
C PRO A 189 -8.56 -15.16 -16.07
N ALA A 190 -9.28 -16.19 -16.51
CA ALA A 190 -8.77 -17.20 -17.41
C ALA A 190 -8.39 -16.66 -18.79
N ASN A 191 -9.08 -15.62 -19.26
CA ASN A 191 -8.83 -15.01 -20.56
C ASN A 191 -8.03 -13.71 -20.48
N ASN A 192 -8.10 -13.00 -19.34
CA ASN A 192 -7.58 -11.65 -19.22
C ASN A 192 -6.33 -11.50 -18.34
N CYS A 193 -5.90 -12.58 -17.67
CA CYS A 193 -4.81 -12.58 -16.70
C CYS A 193 -3.77 -13.67 -16.98
N VAL A 194 -2.63 -13.61 -16.29
CA VAL A 194 -1.55 -14.59 -16.45
C VAL A 194 -1.81 -15.78 -15.53
N ALA A 195 -1.92 -16.98 -16.10
CA ALA A 195 -2.01 -18.20 -15.31
C ALA A 195 -0.67 -18.48 -14.60
N VAL A 196 -0.74 -18.87 -13.33
CA VAL A 196 0.41 -19.17 -12.48
C VAL A 196 0.13 -20.45 -11.70
N ASP A 197 1.11 -21.36 -11.71
CA ASP A 197 1.00 -22.67 -11.03
C ASP A 197 0.99 -22.54 -9.50
N ASP A 198 1.59 -21.46 -8.99
CA ASP A 198 1.65 -21.15 -7.57
C ASP A 198 1.75 -19.63 -7.31
N LEU A 199 0.67 -19.05 -6.81
CA LEU A 199 0.56 -17.63 -6.46
C LEU A 199 1.38 -17.25 -5.21
N TYR A 200 1.75 -18.22 -4.37
CA TYR A 200 2.46 -17.99 -3.11
C TYR A 200 3.62 -18.95 -2.90
N PRO A 201 4.67 -18.91 -3.74
CA PRO A 201 5.79 -19.82 -3.61
C PRO A 201 6.53 -19.61 -2.30
N GLU A 202 6.71 -20.67 -1.53
CA GLU A 202 7.62 -20.69 -0.39
C GLU A 202 9.04 -21.02 -0.86
N ILE A 203 9.95 -20.05 -0.77
CA ILE A 203 11.37 -20.31 -1.01
C ILE A 203 11.95 -21.00 0.23
N ILE A 204 12.06 -22.32 0.18
CA ILE A 204 12.79 -23.09 1.18
C ILE A 204 14.28 -22.98 0.87
N VAL A 205 15.01 -22.16 1.63
CA VAL A 205 16.48 -22.15 1.59
C VAL A 205 16.97 -23.28 2.49
N THR A 206 17.43 -24.38 1.88
CA THR A 206 18.08 -25.52 2.57
C THR A 206 19.58 -25.32 2.71
#